data_AF-A0A257ZSH9-F1
#
_entry.id   AF-A0A257ZSH9-F1
#
_cell.length_a   1.000
_cell.length_b   1.000
_cell.length_c   1.000
_cell.angle_alpha   90.00
_cell.angle_beta   90.00
_cell.angle_gamma   90.00
#
_symmetry.space_group_name_H-M   'P 1'
#
loop_
_entity.id
_entity.type
_entity.pdbx_description
1 polymer ?
#
loop_
_entity_poly.entity_id
_entity_poly.type
_entity_poly.pdbx_seq_one_letter_code
_entity_poly.pdbx_strand_id
1 'polypeptide(L)'
;MSEPQLSIRSAKARTLARSLSRRTGLSMNRLVEQALERYDRELRAGAPAAAIDIVWDLAAAGRIGVVAGASSAHDDLYDDHGLPR
;
A
#
# COMPACT_ATOMS: atom_id res chain seq x y z
N MET A 1 9.67 1.91 -29.33
CA MET A 1 10.84 2.66 -28.80
C MET A 1 11.45 1.83 -27.69
N SER A 2 12.77 1.68 -27.65
CA SER A 2 13.44 0.91 -26.59
C SER A 2 13.27 1.61 -25.25
N GLU A 3 13.01 0.83 -24.20
CA GLU A 3 12.86 1.33 -22.84
C GLU A 3 14.14 2.06 -22.38
N PRO A 4 14.03 3.23 -21.72
CA PRO A 4 15.19 3.98 -21.28
C PRO A 4 16.03 3.16 -20.28
N GLN A 5 17.33 3.02 -20.56
CA GLN A 5 18.24 2.28 -19.68
C GLN A 5 18.70 3.14 -18.50
N LEU A 6 18.79 2.52 -17.32
CA LEU A 6 19.32 3.16 -16.11
C LEU A 6 20.80 3.49 -16.25
N SER A 7 21.16 4.77 -16.07
CA SER A 7 22.54 5.24 -16.06
C SER A 7 23.00 5.61 -14.65
N ILE A 8 23.90 4.80 -14.08
CA ILE A 8 24.49 5.07 -12.77
C ILE A 8 25.78 5.87 -12.98
N ARG A 9 25.88 7.12 -12.52
CA ARG A 9 27.13 7.91 -12.68
C ARG A 9 28.09 7.74 -11.49
N SER A 10 27.56 7.54 -10.28
CA SER A 10 28.36 7.31 -9.08
C SER A 10 29.12 5.97 -9.14
N ALA A 11 30.44 6.03 -8.96
CA ALA A 11 31.29 4.84 -8.91
C ALA A 11 30.90 3.91 -7.76
N LYS A 12 30.65 4.47 -6.56
CA LYS A 12 30.20 3.72 -5.38
C LYS A 12 28.89 2.98 -5.66
N ALA A 13 27.90 3.66 -6.24
CA ALA A 13 26.61 3.06 -6.56
C ALA A 13 26.74 1.95 -7.62
N ARG A 14 27.59 2.15 -8.64
CA ARG A 14 27.84 1.13 -9.67
C ARG A 14 28.46 -0.13 -9.07
N THR A 15 29.47 0.02 -8.21
CA THR A 15 30.12 -1.13 -7.54
C THR A 15 29.13 -1.90 -6.68
N LEU A 16 28.29 -1.20 -5.90
CA LEU A 16 27.26 -1.82 -5.07
C LEU A 16 26.24 -2.59 -5.92
N ALA A 17 25.65 -1.94 -6.92
CA ALA A 17 24.66 -2.56 -7.81
C ALA A 17 25.23 -3.76 -8.56
N ARG A 18 26.50 -3.69 -8.99
CA ARG A 18 27.19 -4.82 -9.65
C ARG A 18 27.40 -6.00 -8.69
N SER A 19 27.82 -5.73 -7.46
CA SER A 19 27.99 -6.77 -6.43
C SER A 19 26.67 -7.47 -6.10
N LEU A 20 25.60 -6.69 -5.91
CA LEU A 20 24.28 -7.22 -5.62
C LEU A 20 23.70 -8.01 -6.80
N SER A 21 23.84 -7.50 -8.03
CA SER A 21 23.39 -8.18 -9.25
C SER A 21 24.03 -9.56 -9.40
N ARG A 22 25.33 -9.70 -9.09
CA ARG A 22 26.01 -11.01 -9.10
C ARG A 22 25.46 -11.98 -8.05
N ARG A 23 25.07 -11.47 -6.88
CA ARG A 23 24.56 -12.29 -5.77
C ARG A 23 23.11 -12.73 -5.98
N THR A 24 22.30 -11.90 -6.61
CA THR A 24 20.86 -12.15 -6.81
C THR A 24 20.53 -12.74 -8.17
N GLY A 25 21.45 -12.68 -9.13
CA GLY A 25 21.21 -13.07 -10.53
C GLY A 25 20.31 -12.08 -11.31
N LEU A 26 19.90 -10.97 -10.68
CA LEU A 26 19.07 -9.94 -11.32
C LEU A 26 19.92 -9.01 -12.17
N SER A 27 19.33 -8.46 -13.25
CA SER A 27 19.96 -7.37 -13.99
C SER A 27 20.11 -6.13 -13.11
N MET A 28 21.10 -5.27 -13.41
CA MET A 28 21.33 -4.05 -12.62
C MET A 28 20.12 -3.11 -12.63
N ASN A 29 19.40 -3.00 -13.75
CA ASN A 29 18.18 -2.18 -13.83
C ASN A 29 17.11 -2.72 -12.88
N ARG A 30 16.76 -4.01 -13.02
CA ARG A 30 15.71 -4.64 -12.22
C ARG A 30 16.02 -4.63 -10.73
N LEU A 31 17.31 -4.79 -10.38
CA LEU A 31 17.75 -4.70 -9.00
C LEU A 31 17.55 -3.30 -8.41
N VAL A 32 17.90 -2.25 -9.17
CA VAL A 32 17.75 -0.88 -8.70
C VAL A 32 16.27 -0.49 -8.64
N GLU A 33 15.47 -0.86 -9.62
CA GLU A 33 14.01 -0.68 -9.62
C GLU A 33 13.38 -1.29 -8.36
N GLN A 34 13.66 -2.58 -8.08
CA GLN A 34 13.13 -3.24 -6.88
C GLN A 34 13.62 -2.60 -5.58
N ALA A 35 14.86 -2.14 -5.54
CA ALA A 35 15.39 -1.43 -4.36
C ALA A 35 14.68 -0.10 -4.13
N LEU A 36 14.41 0.66 -5.19
CA LEU A 36 13.68 1.93 -5.13
C LEU A 36 12.22 1.71 -4.75
N GLU A 37 11.54 0.73 -5.34
CA GLU A 37 10.16 0.36 -4.98
C GLU A 37 10.04 -0.06 -3.52
N ARG A 38 11.02 -0.81 -3.01
CA ARG A 38 11.06 -1.18 -1.60
C ARG A 38 11.24 0.05 -0.72
N TYR A 39 12.19 0.92 -1.06
CA TYR A 39 12.46 2.13 -0.30
C TYR A 39 11.25 3.08 -0.28
N ASP A 40 10.56 3.25 -1.41
CA ASP A 40 9.32 4.03 -1.50
C ASP A 40 8.22 3.46 -0.60
N ARG A 41 8.01 2.13 -0.61
CA ARG A 41 7.05 1.47 0.29
C ARG A 41 7.40 1.67 1.76
N GLU A 42 8.68 1.54 2.13
CA GLU A 42 9.15 1.76 3.50
C GLU A 42 8.90 3.21 3.94
N LEU A 43 9.12 4.19 3.07
CA LEU A 43 8.81 5.60 3.34
C LEU A 43 7.30 5.85 3.48
N ARG A 44 6.46 5.23 2.65
CA ARG A 44 5.00 5.34 2.76
C ARG A 44 4.45 4.66 4.00
N ALA A 45 5.03 3.53 4.41
CA ALA A 45 4.63 2.83 5.62
C ALA A 45 5.09 3.56 6.90
N GLY A 46 6.19 4.30 6.84
CA GLY A 46 6.69 5.16 7.92
C GLY A 46 6.01 6.53 7.99
N ALA A 47 5.33 6.97 6.93
CA ALA A 47 4.41 8.09 7.01
C ALA A 47 3.22 7.65 7.89
N PRO A 48 2.76 8.46 8.86
CA PRO A 48 1.54 8.14 9.56
C PRO A 48 0.46 7.91 8.50
N ALA A 49 -0.11 6.70 8.48
CA ALA A 49 -1.27 6.39 7.65
C ALA A 49 -2.22 7.58 7.80
N ALA A 50 -2.66 8.15 6.68
CA ALA A 50 -3.57 9.29 6.78
C ALA A 50 -4.71 8.85 7.69
N ALA A 51 -5.21 9.72 8.58
CA ALA A 51 -6.20 9.32 9.57
C ALA A 51 -7.39 8.55 8.94
N ILE A 52 -7.69 8.85 7.67
CA ILE A 52 -8.66 8.14 6.85
C ILE A 52 -8.33 6.68 6.55
N ASP A 53 -7.06 6.32 6.32
CA ASP A 53 -6.62 4.94 6.06
C ASP A 53 -6.80 4.06 7.32
N ILE A 54 -6.49 4.60 8.49
CA ILE A 54 -6.73 3.92 9.79
C ILE A 54 -8.22 3.66 9.99
N VAL A 55 -9.07 4.64 9.65
CA VAL A 55 -10.52 4.51 9.72
C VAL A 55 -11.01 3.43 8.73
N TRP A 56 -10.46 3.38 7.52
CA TRP A 56 -10.80 2.35 6.55
C TRP A 56 -10.38 0.94 6.96
N ASP A 57 -9.19 0.80 7.56
CA ASP A 57 -8.71 -0.49 8.08
C ASP A 57 -9.60 -0.97 9.24
N LEU A 58 -9.97 -0.07 10.15
CA LEU A 58 -10.91 -0.38 11.23
C LEU A 58 -12.28 -0.80 10.69
N ALA A 59 -12.81 -0.06 9.71
CA ALA A 59 -14.08 -0.40 9.05
C ALA A 59 -14.00 -1.74 8.30
N ALA A 60 -12.86 -2.07 7.68
CA ALA A 60 -12.63 -3.35 7.03
C ALA A 60 -12.59 -4.52 8.03
N ALA A 61 -11.90 -4.36 9.14
CA ALA A 61 -11.85 -5.35 10.21
C ALA A 61 -13.24 -5.60 10.83
N GLY A 62 -14.04 -4.54 11.04
CA GLY A 62 -15.39 -4.64 11.58
C GLY A 62 -16.35 -5.45 10.71
N ARG A 63 -16.16 -5.47 9.38
CA ARG A 63 -17.02 -6.21 8.45
C ARG A 63 -16.90 -7.74 8.59
N ILE A 64 -15.83 -8.25 9.16
CA ILE A 64 -15.60 -9.70 9.32
C ILE A 64 -16.64 -10.34 10.27
N GLY A 65 -17.17 -9.57 11.22
CA GLY A 65 -18.17 -10.05 12.18
C GLY A 65 -19.64 -9.83 11.77
N VAL A 66 -19.89 -9.20 10.61
CA VAL A 66 -21.26 -8.87 10.18
C VAL A 66 -21.86 -10.07 9.46
N VAL A 67 -22.94 -10.62 10.02
CA VAL A 67 -23.67 -11.76 9.42
C VAL A 67 -24.25 -11.36 8.06
N ALA A 68 -24.24 -12.27 7.10
CA ALA A 68 -24.86 -12.05 5.80
C ALA A 68 -26.36 -11.76 5.96
N GLY A 69 -26.82 -10.63 5.41
CA GLY A 69 -28.20 -10.15 5.57
C GLY A 69 -28.43 -9.27 6.81
N ALA A 70 -27.39 -8.98 7.60
CA ALA A 70 -27.47 -7.94 8.62
C ALA A 70 -27.86 -6.61 7.97
N SER A 71 -28.96 -6.02 8.44
CA SER A 71 -29.48 -4.75 7.95
C SER A 71 -29.37 -3.71 9.04
N SER A 72 -29.01 -2.50 8.66
CA SER A 72 -29.14 -1.30 9.50
C SER A 72 -30.48 -0.59 9.24
N ALA A 73 -31.48 -1.32 8.75
CA ALA A 73 -32.84 -0.82 8.66
C ALA A 73 -33.39 -0.73 10.09
N HIS A 74 -33.78 0.49 10.47
CA HIS A 74 -34.36 0.79 11.78
C HIS A 74 -35.75 1.41 11.62
N ASP A 75 -36.41 1.14 10.48
CA ASP A 75 -37.72 1.69 10.12
C ASP A 75 -38.82 1.27 11.13
N ASP A 76 -38.54 0.24 11.92
CA ASP A 76 -39.35 -0.21 13.05
C ASP A 76 -39.19 0.66 14.32
N LEU A 77 -38.03 1.30 14.49
CA LEU A 77 -37.68 2.12 15.66
C LEU A 77 -38.04 3.60 15.48
N TYR A 78 -38.19 4.07 14.24
CA TYR A 78 -38.46 5.47 13.92
C TYR A 78 -39.82 5.67 13.22
N ASP A 79 -40.41 6.85 13.36
CA ASP A 79 -41.59 7.27 12.61
C ASP A 79 -41.22 7.82 11.22
N ASP A 80 -42.22 8.20 10.42
CA ASP A 80 -42.04 8.75 9.07
C ASP A 80 -41.28 10.11 9.07
N HIS A 81 -41.07 10.70 10.25
CA HIS A 81 -40.30 11.93 10.46
C HIS A 81 -38.89 11.65 11.02
N GLY A 82 -38.52 10.38 11.22
CA GLY A 82 -37.22 9.98 11.76
C GLY A 82 -37.08 10.15 13.27
N LEU A 83 -38.19 10.29 14.01
CA LEU A 83 -38.20 10.36 15.47
C LEU A 83 -38.42 8.98 16.08
N PRO A 84 -37.79 8.65 17.23
CA PRO A 84 -38.06 7.40 17.93
C PRO A 84 -39.55 7.25 18.25
N ARG A 85 -40.10 6.06 18.01
CA ARG A 85 -41.47 5.72 18.41
C ARG A 85 -41.63 5.55 19.92
#